data_AF-R9JE13-F1
#
_entry.id   AF-R9JE13-F1
#
_cell.length_a   1.000
_cell.length_b   1.000
_cell.length_c   1.000
_cell.angle_alpha   90.00
_cell.angle_beta   90.00
_cell.angle_gamma   90.00
#
_symmetry.space_group_name_H-M   'P 1'
#
loop_
_entity.id
_entity.type
_entity.pdbx_description
1 polymer ?
#
loop_
_entity_poly.entity_id
_entity_poly.type
_entity_poly.pdbx_seq_one_letter_code
_entity_poly.pdbx_strand_id
1 'polypeptide(L)'
;MNRELLFVKALEEVKKLARRQSSSYGSGNRYGSYISREQLEEAFSELGLDEEQLALVADYLEKHKIGIDEPPEPGDVFTGEEMNYLETYLEELKEIREASQGEREAVTISAMAGEKQAQARLVEIWLPEVVEIAKLYGGQGVGLEDLIGEGNVAVATGVTMLGCLEYPQEAEGMLGKMIMDAMEDHISDSLAASESNQRIADKVNLVAGQARELAELLKRKVTVRELAQETALSEDEIREAVRMSGNQMEDIETDKE
;
A
#
# COMPACT_ATOMS: atom_id res chain seq x y z
N MET A 1 1.96 31.76 -11.31
CA MET A 1 2.68 30.57 -10.81
C MET A 1 1.61 29.66 -10.21
N ASN A 2 1.53 28.39 -10.64
CA ASN A 2 0.40 27.54 -10.28
C ASN A 2 0.61 26.97 -8.87
N ARG A 3 -0.21 27.39 -7.91
CA ARG A 3 -0.06 27.09 -6.47
C ARG A 3 -0.11 25.58 -6.20
N GLU A 4 -0.90 24.84 -6.98
CA GLU A 4 -1.00 23.38 -6.93
C GLU A 4 0.32 22.70 -7.34
N LEU A 5 1.00 23.20 -8.37
CA LEU A 5 2.25 22.62 -8.86
C LEU A 5 3.41 22.82 -7.87
N LEU A 6 3.38 23.93 -7.11
CA LEU A 6 4.31 24.18 -6.02
C LEU A 6 4.04 23.26 -4.83
N PHE A 7 2.77 23.00 -4.52
CA PHE A 7 2.36 22.07 -3.45
C PHE A 7 2.85 20.64 -3.72
N VAL A 8 2.65 20.12 -4.95
CA VAL A 8 3.11 18.77 -5.31
C VAL A 8 4.64 18.66 -5.22
N LYS A 9 5.37 19.67 -5.69
CA LYS A 9 6.84 19.68 -5.59
C LYS A 9 7.34 19.74 -4.15
N ALA A 10 6.71 20.56 -3.30
CA ALA A 10 7.05 20.64 -1.88
C ALA A 10 6.81 19.29 -1.18
N LEU A 11 5.68 18.63 -1.48
CA LEU A 11 5.34 17.31 -0.93
C LEU A 11 6.36 16.24 -1.36
N GLU A 12 6.78 16.22 -2.63
CA GLU A 12 7.82 15.31 -3.12
C GLU A 12 9.17 15.53 -2.44
N GLU A 13 9.58 16.80 -2.26
CA GLU A 13 10.83 17.12 -1.56
C GLU A 13 10.79 16.70 -0.10
N VAL A 14 9.66 16.86 0.59
CA VAL A 14 9.46 16.35 1.95
C VAL A 14 9.56 14.83 2.00
N LYS A 15 8.90 14.10 1.08
CA LYS A 15 9.02 12.64 0.98
C LYS A 15 10.47 12.20 0.76
N LYS A 16 11.24 12.91 -0.09
CA LYS A 16 12.68 12.64 -0.32
C LYS A 16 13.55 12.97 0.89
N LEU A 17 13.23 14.03 1.64
CA LEU A 17 13.94 14.39 2.87
C LEU A 17 13.74 13.33 3.96
N ALA A 18 12.50 12.87 4.14
CA ALA A 18 12.17 11.81 5.08
C ALA A 18 12.95 10.51 4.78
N ARG A 19 13.06 10.15 3.49
CA ARG A 19 13.87 9.02 2.99
C ARG A 19 15.37 9.14 3.23
N ARG A 20 15.92 10.36 3.21
CA ARG A 20 17.35 10.57 3.47
C ARG A 20 17.67 10.45 4.96
N GLN A 21 16.72 10.83 5.81
CA GLN A 21 16.88 10.83 7.25
C GLN A 21 16.69 9.45 7.89
N SER A 22 15.98 8.54 7.21
CA SER A 22 15.82 7.15 7.66
C SER A 22 17.12 6.31 7.61
N SER A 23 18.14 6.74 6.85
CA SER A 23 19.40 5.98 6.63
C SER A 23 20.43 6.06 7.77
N SER A 24 20.17 6.81 8.85
CA SER A 24 21.20 7.25 9.81
C SER A 24 20.92 6.87 11.27
N TYR A 25 20.48 5.67 11.59
CA TYR A 25 20.52 5.20 12.99
C TYR A 25 20.98 3.74 13.11
N GLY A 26 22.27 3.59 13.42
CA GLY A 26 22.88 2.32 13.74
C GLY A 26 22.35 1.70 15.04
N SER A 27 22.36 0.37 15.04
CA SER A 27 22.28 -0.52 16.22
C SER A 27 21.09 -0.28 17.15
N GLY A 28 19.89 -0.68 16.72
CA GLY A 28 18.75 -0.92 17.59
C GLY A 28 17.45 -0.36 17.03
N ASN A 29 16.66 -1.23 16.39
CA ASN A 29 15.21 -1.14 16.16
C ASN A 29 14.58 0.27 16.11
N ARG A 30 14.94 1.08 15.11
CA ARG A 30 14.26 2.35 14.82
C ARG A 30 14.15 2.55 13.30
N TYR A 31 13.14 1.94 12.70
CA TYR A 31 12.80 2.19 11.29
C TYR A 31 11.56 3.09 11.27
N GLY A 32 11.75 4.36 10.96
CA GLY A 32 10.67 5.32 10.74
C GLY A 32 11.21 6.49 9.95
N SER A 33 10.50 6.90 8.90
CA SER A 33 10.79 8.14 8.17
C SER A 33 10.18 9.30 8.92
N TYR A 34 11.00 10.31 9.23
CA TYR A 34 10.56 11.50 9.93
C TYR A 34 11.26 12.73 9.38
N ILE A 35 10.63 13.88 9.56
CA ILE A 35 11.17 15.21 9.26
C ILE A 35 10.94 16.10 10.46
N SER A 36 11.75 17.13 10.66
CA SER A 36 11.43 18.14 11.66
C SER A 36 10.33 19.08 11.17
N ARG A 37 9.61 19.70 12.09
CA ARG A 37 8.64 20.76 11.80
C ARG A 37 9.28 21.94 11.06
N GLU A 38 10.53 22.25 11.39
CA GLU A 38 11.33 23.25 10.67
C GLU A 38 11.51 22.89 9.19
N GLN A 39 11.75 21.61 8.88
CA GLN A 39 11.90 21.15 7.49
C GLN A 39 10.58 21.14 6.73
N LEU A 40 9.47 20.81 7.40
CA LEU A 40 8.13 20.92 6.84
C LEU A 40 7.82 22.38 6.49
N GLU A 41 8.07 23.30 7.42
CA GLU A 41 7.87 24.74 7.22
C GLU A 41 8.76 25.30 6.12
N GLU A 42 10.02 24.87 6.05
CA GLU A 42 10.95 25.28 4.99
C GLU A 42 10.47 24.82 3.61
N ALA A 43 10.08 23.55 3.47
CA ALA A 43 9.62 22.97 2.20
C ALA A 43 8.32 23.61 1.69
N PHE A 44 7.45 24.07 2.60
CA PHE A 44 6.18 24.71 2.26
C PHE A 44 6.21 26.25 2.37
N SER A 45 7.38 26.85 2.64
CA SER A 45 7.54 28.30 2.84
C SER A 45 7.10 29.13 1.62
N GLU A 46 7.35 28.64 0.40
CA GLU A 46 6.95 29.30 -0.85
C GLU A 46 5.43 29.36 -1.05
N LEU A 47 4.68 28.49 -0.39
CA LEU A 47 3.21 28.42 -0.50
C LEU A 47 2.51 29.39 0.46
N GLY A 48 3.23 29.86 1.48
CA GLY A 48 2.73 30.76 2.52
C GLY A 48 1.55 30.14 3.27
N LEU A 49 1.66 28.86 3.65
CA LEU A 49 0.65 28.15 4.43
C LEU A 49 0.59 28.72 5.86
N ASP A 50 -0.61 28.81 6.41
CA ASP A 50 -0.82 29.12 7.82
C ASP A 50 -0.66 27.87 8.71
N GLU A 51 -0.69 28.04 10.04
CA GLU A 51 -0.52 26.95 11.00
C GLU A 51 -1.60 25.86 10.87
N GLU A 52 -2.84 26.22 10.51
CA GLU A 52 -3.93 25.25 10.32
C GLU A 52 -3.71 24.42 9.05
N GLN A 53 -3.25 25.06 7.97
CA GLN A 53 -2.90 24.39 6.72
C GLN A 53 -1.68 23.49 6.86
N LEU A 54 -0.67 23.92 7.61
CA LEU A 54 0.50 23.09 7.94
C LEU A 54 0.10 21.89 8.81
N ALA A 55 -0.84 22.05 9.75
CA ALA A 55 -1.37 20.93 10.53
C ALA A 55 -2.07 19.89 9.64
N LEU A 56 -2.84 20.32 8.63
CA LEU A 56 -3.45 19.39 7.67
C LEU A 56 -2.41 18.64 6.82
N VAL A 57 -1.30 19.29 6.46
CA VAL A 57 -0.19 18.64 5.77
C VAL A 57 0.54 17.67 6.71
N ALA A 58 0.73 18.03 7.97
CA ALA A 58 1.31 17.14 8.99
C ALA A 58 0.43 15.89 9.21
N ASP A 59 -0.88 16.06 9.40
CA ASP A 59 -1.85 14.96 9.50
C ASP A 59 -1.81 14.06 8.26
N TYR A 60 -1.70 14.66 7.07
CA TYR A 60 -1.54 13.92 5.82
C TYR A 60 -0.24 13.11 5.82
N LEU A 61 0.90 13.72 6.18
CA LEU A 61 2.19 13.05 6.25
C LEU A 61 2.20 11.92 7.29
N GLU A 62 1.61 12.14 8.46
CA GLU A 62 1.47 11.14 9.53
C GLU A 62 0.60 9.96 9.09
N LYS A 63 -0.52 10.24 8.39
CA LYS A 63 -1.34 9.21 7.75
C LYS A 63 -0.56 8.40 6.72
N HIS A 64 0.38 9.04 6.04
CA HIS A 64 1.34 8.43 5.12
C HIS A 64 2.65 7.98 5.81
N LYS A 65 2.63 7.80 7.15
CA LYS A 65 3.71 7.22 7.97
C LYS A 65 5.03 8.00 7.94
N ILE A 66 4.96 9.31 7.69
CA ILE A 66 6.06 10.26 7.86
C ILE A 66 5.80 11.05 9.14
N GLY A 67 6.62 10.80 10.17
CA GLY A 67 6.52 11.51 11.45
C GLY A 67 7.02 12.95 11.38
N ILE A 68 6.45 13.83 12.19
CA ILE A 68 6.92 15.22 12.38
C ILE A 68 7.58 15.31 13.75
N ASP A 69 8.83 15.77 13.79
CA ASP A 69 9.72 15.90 14.97
C ASP A 69 10.07 14.60 15.69
N GLU A 70 9.15 13.63 15.74
CA GLU A 70 9.32 12.31 16.31
C GLU A 70 9.05 11.24 15.24
N PRO A 71 9.82 10.13 15.24
CA PRO A 71 9.44 8.98 14.44
C PRO A 71 8.05 8.51 14.88
N PRO A 72 7.19 8.08 13.94
CA PRO A 72 5.84 7.64 14.28
C PRO A 72 5.91 6.55 15.38
N GLU A 73 4.97 6.60 16.33
CA GLU A 73 4.99 5.66 17.47
C GLU A 73 5.06 4.21 16.97
N PRO A 74 5.96 3.38 17.53
CA PRO A 74 6.08 1.99 17.15
C PRO A 74 4.90 1.22 17.77
N GLY A 75 3.76 1.19 17.11
CA GLY A 75 3.06 -0.08 17.02
C GLY A 75 3.98 -1.02 16.26
N ASP A 76 4.14 -2.29 16.67
CA ASP A 76 4.93 -3.28 15.93
C ASP A 76 4.58 -3.18 14.43
N VAL A 77 5.43 -2.50 13.66
CA VAL A 77 5.13 -2.05 12.28
C VAL A 77 4.93 -3.26 11.37
N PHE A 78 5.57 -4.35 11.77
CA PHE A 78 5.55 -5.64 11.14
C PHE A 78 5.24 -6.68 12.20
N THR A 79 4.35 -7.59 11.85
CA THR A 79 4.13 -8.83 12.58
C THR A 79 5.43 -9.64 12.65
N GLY A 80 5.51 -10.58 13.60
CA GLY A 80 6.67 -11.48 13.69
C GLY A 80 6.87 -12.32 12.42
N GLU A 81 5.79 -12.60 11.67
CA GLU A 81 5.84 -13.29 10.38
C GLU A 81 6.48 -12.41 9.30
N GLU A 82 6.07 -11.15 9.20
CA GLU A 82 6.66 -10.17 8.27
C GLU A 82 8.14 -9.91 8.57
N MET A 83 8.52 -9.86 9.85
CA MET A 83 9.93 -9.73 10.25
C MET A 83 10.75 -10.95 9.81
N ASN A 84 10.22 -12.16 9.98
CA ASN A 84 10.89 -13.40 9.57
C ASN A 84 11.07 -13.47 8.04
N TYR A 85 10.03 -13.09 7.29
CA TYR A 85 10.10 -12.96 5.84
C TYR A 85 11.19 -11.96 5.43
N LEU A 86 11.19 -10.77 6.02
CA LEU A 86 12.16 -9.71 5.71
C LEU A 86 13.60 -10.15 5.99
N GLU A 87 13.85 -10.83 7.12
CA GLU A 87 15.17 -11.35 7.45
C GLU A 87 15.66 -12.35 6.39
N THR A 88 14.80 -13.31 6.02
CA THR A 88 15.11 -14.31 4.99
C THR A 88 15.39 -13.65 3.65
N TYR A 89 14.56 -12.70 3.25
CA TYR A 89 14.72 -11.97 1.99
C TYR A 89 16.01 -11.14 1.95
N LEU A 90 16.34 -10.44 3.04
CA LEU A 90 17.58 -9.68 3.14
C LEU A 90 18.82 -10.58 3.14
N GLU A 91 18.72 -11.82 3.64
CA GLU A 91 19.81 -12.80 3.53
C GLU A 91 20.04 -13.22 2.08
N GLU A 92 18.99 -13.47 1.30
CA GLU A 92 19.09 -13.77 -0.13
C GLU A 92 19.71 -12.59 -0.91
N LEU A 93 19.31 -11.35 -0.59
CA LEU A 93 19.86 -10.16 -1.25
C LEU A 93 21.36 -9.97 -1.01
N LYS A 94 21.93 -10.49 0.09
CA LYS A 94 23.39 -10.43 0.36
C LYS A 94 24.21 -11.27 -0.63
N GLU A 95 23.60 -12.25 -1.30
CA GLU A 95 24.26 -13.03 -2.35
C GLU A 95 24.44 -12.22 -3.65
N ILE A 96 23.64 -11.15 -3.81
CA ILE A 96 23.75 -10.24 -4.95
C ILE A 96 24.97 -9.35 -4.76
N ARG A 97 25.83 -9.32 -5.78
CA ARG A 97 27.01 -8.46 -5.78
C ARG A 97 26.59 -6.99 -5.68
N GLU A 98 27.13 -6.26 -4.71
CA GLU A 98 26.97 -4.81 -4.62
C GLU A 98 27.51 -4.11 -5.88
N ALA A 99 26.81 -3.07 -6.32
CA ALA A 99 27.26 -2.21 -7.41
C ALA A 99 27.86 -0.92 -6.87
N SER A 100 29.02 -0.54 -7.40
CA SER A 100 29.57 0.80 -7.14
C SER A 100 28.71 1.88 -7.83
N GLN A 101 28.82 3.13 -7.41
CA GLN A 101 28.12 4.25 -8.06
C GLN A 101 28.42 4.32 -9.57
N GLY A 102 29.70 4.19 -9.96
CA GLY A 102 30.09 4.20 -11.38
C GLY A 102 29.57 3.00 -12.16
N GLU A 103 29.43 1.84 -11.52
CA GLU A 103 28.79 0.68 -12.13
C GLU A 103 27.30 0.92 -12.35
N ARG A 104 26.58 1.43 -11.33
CA ARG A 104 25.15 1.73 -11.42
C ARG A 104 24.85 2.69 -12.57
N GLU A 105 25.65 3.73 -12.75
CA GLU A 105 25.57 4.64 -13.89
C GLU A 105 25.79 3.92 -15.23
N ALA A 106 26.85 3.12 -15.35
CA ALA A 106 27.17 2.40 -16.58
C ALA A 106 26.09 1.36 -16.97
N VAL A 107 25.59 0.61 -15.98
CA VAL A 107 24.49 -0.35 -16.15
C VAL A 107 23.21 0.38 -16.56
N THR A 108 22.93 1.55 -15.98
CA THR A 108 21.75 2.36 -16.33
C THR A 108 21.79 2.81 -17.79
N ILE A 109 22.93 3.35 -18.24
CA ILE A 109 23.13 3.75 -19.64
C ILE A 109 22.93 2.56 -20.59
N SER A 110 23.48 1.40 -20.23
CA SER A 110 23.38 0.18 -21.05
C SER A 110 21.94 -0.37 -21.07
N ALA A 111 21.23 -0.29 -19.94
CA ALA A 111 19.81 -0.67 -19.84
C ALA A 111 18.91 0.25 -20.67
N MET A 112 19.19 1.56 -20.70
CA MET A 112 18.52 2.54 -21.58
C MET A 112 18.74 2.22 -23.06
N ALA A 113 19.94 1.73 -23.43
CA ALA A 113 20.22 1.25 -24.78
C ALA A 113 19.49 -0.07 -25.13
N GLY A 114 18.72 -0.65 -24.18
CA GLY A 114 17.93 -1.86 -24.38
C GLY A 114 18.69 -3.16 -24.15
N GLU A 115 19.90 -3.11 -23.57
CA GLU A 115 20.70 -4.31 -23.31
C GLU A 115 20.06 -5.17 -22.21
N LYS A 116 19.65 -6.40 -22.56
CA LYS A 116 18.92 -7.28 -21.66
C LYS A 116 19.70 -7.68 -20.41
N GLN A 117 21.00 -7.88 -20.53
CA GLN A 117 21.85 -8.21 -19.37
C GLN A 117 21.99 -7.02 -18.42
N ALA A 118 22.11 -5.81 -18.97
CA ALA A 118 22.14 -4.59 -18.17
C ALA A 118 20.79 -4.33 -17.49
N GLN A 119 19.68 -4.60 -18.19
CA GLN A 119 18.34 -4.53 -17.60
C GLN A 119 18.21 -5.48 -16.40
N ALA A 120 18.57 -6.76 -16.56
CA ALA A 120 18.54 -7.73 -15.46
C ALA A 120 19.43 -7.29 -14.28
N ARG A 121 20.65 -6.82 -14.59
CA ARG A 121 21.58 -6.32 -13.56
C ARG A 121 21.04 -5.09 -12.85
N LEU A 122 20.36 -4.19 -13.56
CA LEU A 122 19.77 -3.00 -12.96
C LEU A 122 18.63 -3.37 -12.01
N VAL A 123 17.81 -4.37 -12.35
CA VAL A 123 16.78 -4.87 -11.44
C VAL A 123 17.40 -5.37 -10.14
N GLU A 124 18.44 -6.20 -10.21
CA GLU A 124 19.17 -6.69 -9.02
C GLU A 124 19.71 -5.54 -8.15
N ILE A 125 20.25 -4.50 -8.77
CA ILE A 125 20.78 -3.32 -8.07
C ILE A 125 19.69 -2.59 -7.29
N TRP A 126 18.43 -2.66 -7.74
CA TRP A 126 17.30 -1.93 -7.16
C TRP A 126 16.49 -2.73 -6.14
N LEU A 127 16.71 -4.04 -6.00
CA LEU A 127 15.96 -4.86 -5.02
C LEU A 127 16.13 -4.37 -3.57
N PRO A 128 17.34 -4.00 -3.08
CA PRO A 128 17.48 -3.45 -1.73
C PRO A 128 16.69 -2.14 -1.55
N GLU A 129 16.66 -1.28 -2.57
CA GLU A 129 15.95 0.00 -2.57
C GLU A 129 14.43 -0.20 -2.55
N VAL A 130 13.92 -1.24 -3.22
CA VAL A 130 12.51 -1.63 -3.12
C VAL A 130 12.15 -1.95 -1.68
N VAL A 131 13.00 -2.70 -0.95
CA VAL A 131 12.78 -3.02 0.46
C VAL A 131 12.73 -1.76 1.32
N GLU A 132 13.67 -0.84 1.12
CA GLU A 132 13.68 0.42 1.88
C GLU A 132 12.45 1.28 1.59
N ILE A 133 11.93 1.28 0.36
CA ILE A 133 10.69 1.97 0.03
C ILE A 133 9.49 1.24 0.66
N ALA A 134 9.41 -0.09 0.58
CA ALA A 134 8.31 -0.89 1.11
C ALA A 134 8.12 -0.68 2.62
N LYS A 135 9.22 -0.56 3.38
CA LYS A 135 9.18 -0.25 4.82
C LYS A 135 8.43 1.05 5.15
N LEU A 136 8.40 2.02 4.24
CA LEU A 136 7.65 3.27 4.41
C LEU A 136 6.14 3.08 4.27
N TYR A 137 5.73 2.06 3.51
CA TYR A 137 4.35 1.75 3.21
C TYR A 137 3.76 0.66 4.14
N GLY A 138 4.58 0.08 5.02
CA GLY A 138 4.17 -0.91 6.02
C GLY A 138 3.08 -0.42 6.97
N GLY A 139 2.33 -1.38 7.53
CA GLY A 139 1.28 -1.11 8.51
C GLY A 139 0.04 -0.39 7.95
N GLN A 140 -0.19 -0.46 6.63
CA GLN A 140 -1.36 0.14 5.95
C GLN A 140 -2.44 -0.89 5.58
N GLY A 141 -2.43 -2.06 6.21
CA GLY A 141 -3.40 -3.14 5.99
C GLY A 141 -3.02 -4.12 4.89
N VAL A 142 -1.82 -3.99 4.32
CA VAL A 142 -1.20 -4.93 3.37
C VAL A 142 0.09 -5.46 3.99
N GLY A 143 0.41 -6.73 3.74
CA GLY A 143 1.64 -7.36 4.20
C GLY A 143 2.89 -6.78 3.53
N LEU A 144 3.99 -6.70 4.28
CA LEU A 144 5.26 -6.21 3.75
C LEU A 144 5.76 -7.02 2.55
N GLU A 145 5.51 -8.33 2.53
CA GLU A 145 5.85 -9.24 1.43
C GLU A 145 5.16 -8.86 0.11
N ASP A 146 3.90 -8.45 0.17
CA ASP A 146 3.13 -8.04 -1.00
C ASP A 146 3.64 -6.69 -1.53
N LEU A 147 3.94 -5.75 -0.62
CA LEU A 147 4.53 -4.45 -1.00
C LEU A 147 5.88 -4.61 -1.69
N ILE A 148 6.77 -5.47 -1.15
CA ILE A 148 8.05 -5.79 -1.77
C ILE A 148 7.83 -6.48 -3.13
N GLY A 149 6.87 -7.39 -3.22
CA GLY A 149 6.47 -8.06 -4.45
C GLY A 149 6.08 -7.08 -5.56
N GLU A 150 5.15 -6.17 -5.28
CA GLU A 150 4.67 -5.15 -6.23
C GLU A 150 5.79 -4.19 -6.64
N GLY A 151 6.62 -3.75 -5.68
CA GLY A 151 7.78 -2.92 -5.98
C GLY A 151 8.78 -3.61 -6.90
N ASN A 152 9.04 -4.90 -6.70
CA ASN A 152 9.94 -5.68 -7.54
C ASN A 152 9.39 -5.84 -8.97
N VAL A 153 8.09 -6.07 -9.12
CA VAL A 153 7.42 -6.10 -10.43
C VAL A 153 7.50 -4.72 -11.11
N ALA A 154 7.32 -3.64 -10.35
CA ALA A 154 7.40 -2.27 -10.85
C ALA A 154 8.81 -1.94 -11.35
N VAL A 155 9.87 -2.32 -10.62
CA VAL A 155 11.26 -2.16 -11.08
C VAL A 155 11.53 -2.99 -12.32
N ALA A 156 11.16 -4.27 -12.32
CA ALA A 156 11.37 -5.16 -13.45
C ALA A 156 10.71 -4.60 -14.73
N THR A 157 9.53 -4.02 -14.59
CA THR A 157 8.81 -3.36 -15.68
C THR A 157 9.48 -2.05 -16.07
N GLY A 158 9.76 -1.17 -15.10
CA GLY A 158 10.30 0.16 -15.32
C GLY A 158 11.66 0.15 -16.01
N VAL A 159 12.53 -0.80 -15.66
CA VAL A 159 13.84 -0.97 -16.32
C VAL A 159 13.71 -1.23 -17.83
N THR A 160 12.63 -1.88 -18.27
CA THR A 160 12.38 -2.10 -19.70
C THR A 160 11.93 -0.85 -20.45
N MET A 161 11.45 0.17 -19.72
CA MET A 161 10.91 1.42 -20.25
C MET A 161 11.94 2.56 -20.29
N LEU A 162 13.14 2.35 -19.74
CA LEU A 162 14.18 3.39 -19.64
C LEU A 162 14.67 3.92 -21.00
N GLY A 163 14.49 3.16 -22.08
CA GLY A 163 14.84 3.62 -23.44
C GLY A 163 14.00 4.80 -23.93
N CYS A 164 12.94 5.17 -23.22
CA CYS A 164 12.13 6.36 -23.50
C CYS A 164 12.71 7.65 -22.87
N LEU A 165 13.71 7.55 -21.99
CA LEU A 165 14.29 8.71 -21.30
C LEU A 165 15.39 9.36 -22.14
N GLU A 166 15.53 10.68 -21.99
CA GLU A 166 16.58 11.45 -22.67
C GLU A 166 17.90 11.38 -21.89
N TYR A 167 17.84 11.36 -20.55
CA TYR A 167 19.02 11.43 -19.69
C TYR A 167 19.06 10.28 -18.65
N PRO A 168 20.22 9.64 -18.44
CA PRO A 168 20.38 8.58 -17.42
C PRO A 168 20.01 8.99 -16.00
N GLN A 169 20.17 10.27 -15.67
CA GLN A 169 19.85 10.82 -14.35
C GLN A 169 18.33 10.79 -14.05
N GLU A 170 17.49 10.67 -15.07
CA GLU A 170 16.03 10.58 -14.92
C GLU A 170 15.57 9.17 -14.52
N ALA A 171 16.39 8.15 -14.80
CA ALA A 171 16.04 6.75 -14.57
C ALA A 171 15.72 6.47 -13.10
N GLU A 172 16.51 7.02 -12.18
CA GLU A 172 16.33 6.81 -10.74
C GLU A 172 15.02 7.41 -10.23
N GLY A 173 14.67 8.62 -10.68
CA GLY A 173 13.40 9.25 -10.35
C GLY A 173 12.21 8.48 -10.92
N MET A 174 12.31 8.01 -12.17
CA MET A 174 11.27 7.22 -12.82
C MET A 174 11.03 5.88 -12.10
N LEU A 175 12.09 5.11 -11.83
CA LEU A 175 11.99 3.83 -11.15
C LEU A 175 11.46 3.99 -9.73
N GLY A 176 11.98 4.96 -8.98
CA GLY A 176 11.48 5.29 -7.65
C GLY A 176 10.00 5.64 -7.64
N LYS A 177 9.52 6.39 -8.64
CA LYS A 177 8.10 6.70 -8.81
C LYS A 177 7.26 5.48 -9.12
N MET A 178 7.69 4.64 -10.07
CA MET A 178 6.94 3.43 -10.43
C MET A 178 6.77 2.47 -9.25
N ILE A 179 7.80 2.33 -8.39
CA ILE A 179 7.71 1.52 -7.16
C ILE A 179 6.64 2.10 -6.22
N MET A 180 6.67 3.42 -5.98
CA MET A 180 5.70 4.09 -5.12
C MET A 180 4.27 3.94 -5.64
N ASP A 181 4.06 4.24 -6.93
CA ASP A 181 2.75 4.17 -7.57
C ASP A 181 2.19 2.74 -7.45
N ALA A 182 2.99 1.71 -7.73
CA ALA A 182 2.56 0.31 -7.63
C ALA A 182 2.17 -0.10 -6.19
N MET A 183 2.92 0.33 -5.18
CA MET A 183 2.59 0.06 -3.78
C MET A 183 1.33 0.82 -3.34
N GLU A 184 1.19 2.09 -3.72
CA GLU A 184 0.01 2.92 -3.41
C GLU A 184 -1.26 2.35 -4.06
N ASP A 185 -1.17 1.94 -5.32
CA ASP A 185 -2.25 1.29 -6.04
C ASP A 185 -2.66 -0.02 -5.37
N HIS A 186 -1.70 -0.88 -5.00
CA HIS A 186 -1.98 -2.14 -4.33
C HIS A 186 -2.64 -1.93 -2.95
N ILE A 187 -2.18 -0.95 -2.16
CA ILE A 187 -2.81 -0.59 -0.89
C ILE A 187 -4.25 -0.14 -1.11
N SER A 188 -4.46 0.76 -2.07
CA SER A 188 -5.81 1.26 -2.39
C SER A 188 -6.75 0.14 -2.82
N ASP A 189 -6.29 -0.75 -3.69
CA ASP A 189 -7.08 -1.88 -4.18
C ASP A 189 -7.40 -2.88 -3.06
N SER A 190 -6.43 -3.18 -2.19
CA SER A 190 -6.62 -4.07 -1.05
C SER A 190 -7.63 -3.49 -0.03
N LEU A 191 -7.54 -2.19 0.27
CA LEU A 191 -8.49 -1.50 1.14
C LEU A 191 -9.90 -1.50 0.54
N ALA A 192 -10.04 -1.21 -0.74
CA ALA A 192 -11.34 -1.24 -1.44
C ALA A 192 -11.95 -2.65 -1.45
N ALA A 193 -11.13 -3.68 -1.69
CA ALA A 193 -11.56 -5.07 -1.64
C ALA A 193 -12.01 -5.47 -0.22
N SER A 194 -11.27 -5.07 0.80
CA SER A 194 -11.59 -5.32 2.21
C SER A 194 -12.91 -4.66 2.61
N GLU A 195 -13.14 -3.39 2.26
CA GLU A 195 -14.40 -2.70 2.52
C GLU A 195 -15.58 -3.39 1.81
N SER A 196 -15.40 -3.78 0.55
CA SER A 196 -16.42 -4.50 -0.21
C SER A 196 -16.76 -5.84 0.44
N ASN A 197 -15.73 -6.60 0.84
CA ASN A 197 -15.89 -7.88 1.53
C ASN A 197 -16.60 -7.71 2.88
N GLN A 198 -16.27 -6.68 3.65
CA GLN A 198 -16.95 -6.38 4.91
C GLN A 198 -18.43 -6.07 4.69
N ARG A 199 -18.77 -5.23 3.71
CA ARG A 199 -20.17 -4.94 3.36
C ARG A 199 -20.94 -6.18 2.95
N ILE A 200 -20.31 -7.09 2.22
CA ILE A 200 -20.90 -8.39 1.85
C ILE A 200 -21.14 -9.22 3.12
N ALA A 201 -20.14 -9.36 4.00
CA ALA A 201 -20.25 -10.10 5.24
C ALA A 201 -21.35 -9.56 6.16
N ASP A 202 -21.46 -8.23 6.31
CA ASP A 202 -22.48 -7.58 7.12
C ASP A 202 -23.89 -7.87 6.60
N LYS A 203 -24.09 -7.83 5.28
CA LYS A 203 -25.37 -8.18 4.64
C LYS A 203 -25.74 -9.65 4.86
N VAL A 204 -24.77 -10.55 4.65
CA VAL A 204 -24.95 -11.99 4.88
C VAL A 204 -25.34 -12.26 6.33
N ASN A 205 -24.64 -11.64 7.29
CA ASN A 205 -24.90 -11.80 8.72
C ASN A 205 -26.25 -11.21 9.14
N LEU A 206 -26.65 -10.06 8.59
CA LEU A 206 -27.96 -9.46 8.84
C LEU A 206 -29.09 -10.40 8.40
N VAL A 207 -29.02 -10.91 7.17
CA VAL A 207 -30.01 -11.84 6.62
C VAL A 207 -30.05 -13.14 7.41
N ALA A 208 -28.88 -13.72 7.73
CA ALA A 208 -28.80 -14.94 8.53
C ALA A 208 -29.36 -14.75 9.96
N GLY A 209 -29.10 -13.61 10.58
CA GLY A 209 -29.63 -13.27 11.91
C GLY A 209 -31.15 -13.18 11.91
N GLN A 210 -31.73 -12.43 10.97
CA GLN A 210 -33.18 -12.30 10.85
C GLN A 210 -33.86 -13.63 10.47
N ALA A 211 -33.22 -14.42 9.61
CA ALA A 211 -33.71 -15.74 9.26
C ALA A 211 -33.76 -16.66 10.47
N ARG A 212 -32.72 -16.65 11.31
CA ARG A 212 -32.66 -17.44 12.55
C ARG A 212 -33.76 -17.04 13.53
N GLU A 213 -33.93 -15.75 13.79
CA GLU A 213 -34.96 -15.25 14.70
C GLU A 213 -36.36 -15.69 14.25
N LEU A 214 -36.67 -15.54 12.96
CA LEU A 214 -37.96 -15.94 12.42
C LEU A 214 -38.12 -17.47 12.37
N ALA A 215 -37.05 -18.23 12.09
CA ALA A 215 -37.07 -19.68 12.09
C ALA A 215 -37.31 -20.26 13.49
N GLU A 216 -36.74 -19.65 14.54
CA GLU A 216 -36.99 -20.02 15.93
C GLU A 216 -38.46 -19.82 16.33
N LEU A 217 -39.06 -18.70 15.89
CA LEU A 217 -40.47 -18.40 16.12
C LEU A 217 -41.40 -19.40 15.40
N LEU A 218 -41.09 -19.71 14.15
CA LEU A 218 -41.89 -20.63 13.32
C LEU A 218 -41.60 -22.11 13.58
N LYS A 219 -40.50 -22.42 14.29
CA LYS A 219 -39.95 -23.76 14.51
C LYS A 219 -39.71 -24.56 13.22
N ARG A 220 -39.36 -23.85 12.15
CA ARG A 220 -38.99 -24.40 10.83
C ARG A 220 -38.15 -23.37 10.09
N LYS A 221 -37.51 -23.79 9.00
CA LYS A 221 -36.83 -22.88 8.10
C LYS A 221 -37.80 -21.85 7.50
N VAL A 222 -37.26 -20.69 7.18
CA VAL A 222 -38.01 -19.56 6.61
C VAL A 222 -37.83 -19.52 5.10
N THR A 223 -38.89 -19.19 4.38
CA THR A 223 -38.77 -18.90 2.94
C THR A 223 -38.30 -17.46 2.73
N VAL A 224 -37.70 -17.18 1.57
CA VAL A 224 -37.29 -15.82 1.17
C VAL A 224 -38.46 -14.83 1.27
N ARG A 225 -39.66 -15.25 0.87
CA ARG A 225 -40.88 -14.44 0.91
C ARG A 225 -41.32 -14.10 2.33
N GLU A 226 -41.29 -15.08 3.22
CA GLU A 226 -41.66 -14.88 4.64
C GLU A 226 -40.66 -13.94 5.32
N LEU A 227 -39.37 -14.13 5.04
CA LEU A 227 -38.33 -13.25 5.57
C LEU A 227 -38.50 -11.81 5.07
N ALA A 228 -38.83 -11.61 3.79
CA ALA A 228 -39.07 -10.27 3.23
C ALA A 228 -40.34 -9.59 3.78
N GLN A 229 -41.36 -10.37 4.19
CA GLN A 229 -42.61 -9.83 4.73
C GLN A 229 -42.47 -9.39 6.20
N GLU A 230 -41.66 -10.12 6.97
CA GLU A 230 -41.48 -9.88 8.41
C GLU A 230 -40.27 -8.99 8.73
N THR A 231 -39.42 -8.71 7.74
CA THR A 231 -38.24 -7.84 7.91
C THR A 231 -38.33 -6.59 7.03
N ALA A 232 -37.39 -5.67 7.22
CA ALA A 232 -37.26 -4.49 6.37
C ALA A 232 -36.47 -4.75 5.06
N LEU A 233 -36.16 -6.01 4.75
CA LEU A 233 -35.36 -6.40 3.57
C LEU A 233 -36.26 -6.80 2.40
N SER A 234 -35.83 -6.46 1.19
CA SER A 234 -36.49 -6.93 -0.04
C SER A 234 -36.12 -8.38 -0.37
N GLU A 235 -37.00 -9.07 -1.12
CA GLU A 235 -36.70 -10.41 -1.64
C GLU A 235 -35.39 -10.46 -2.44
N ASP A 236 -35.10 -9.40 -3.21
CA ASP A 236 -33.87 -9.29 -4.01
C ASP A 236 -32.61 -9.18 -3.12
N GLU A 237 -32.67 -8.39 -2.04
CA GLU A 237 -31.56 -8.26 -1.08
C GLU A 237 -31.28 -9.58 -0.35
N ILE A 238 -32.34 -10.31 0.03
CA ILE A 238 -32.23 -11.62 0.69
C ILE A 238 -31.62 -12.64 -0.28
N ARG A 239 -32.11 -12.71 -1.53
CA ARG A 239 -31.57 -13.62 -2.56
C ARG A 239 -30.10 -13.32 -2.87
N GLU A 240 -29.75 -12.05 -2.93
CA GLU A 240 -28.37 -11.62 -3.16
C GLU A 240 -27.46 -12.07 -2.01
N ALA A 241 -27.87 -11.87 -0.75
CA ALA A 241 -27.10 -12.32 0.41
C ALA A 241 -26.96 -13.85 0.46
N VAL A 242 -28.01 -14.60 0.15
CA VAL A 242 -27.98 -16.07 0.06
C VAL A 242 -27.00 -16.55 -1.03
N ARG A 243 -27.00 -15.89 -2.20
CA ARG A 243 -26.01 -16.16 -3.26
C ARG A 243 -24.59 -15.84 -2.82
N MET A 244 -24.39 -14.70 -2.18
CA MET A 244 -23.09 -14.25 -1.66
C MET A 244 -22.52 -15.20 -0.60
N SER A 245 -23.38 -15.85 0.18
CA SER A 245 -22.98 -16.86 1.18
C SER A 245 -22.79 -18.27 0.59
N GLY A 246 -22.75 -18.42 -0.74
CA GLY A 246 -22.63 -19.72 -1.41
C GLY A 246 -23.81 -20.66 -1.18
N ASN A 247 -25.02 -20.12 -0.97
CA ASN A 247 -26.25 -20.87 -0.63
C ASN A 247 -26.17 -21.71 0.66
N GLN A 248 -25.25 -21.39 1.58
CA GLN A 248 -25.05 -22.10 2.85
C GLN A 248 -25.76 -21.44 4.05
N MET A 249 -26.96 -20.87 3.88
CA MET A 249 -27.73 -20.35 5.01
C MET A 249 -28.61 -21.46 5.61
N GLU A 250 -28.32 -21.85 6.86
CA GLU A 250 -28.96 -22.98 7.52
C GLU A 250 -30.48 -22.78 7.71
N ASP A 251 -30.89 -21.57 8.07
CA ASP A 251 -32.25 -21.25 8.50
C ASP A 251 -33.19 -20.84 7.35
N ILE A 252 -32.67 -20.72 6.12
CA ILE A 252 -33.46 -20.34 4.94
C ILE A 252 -33.74 -21.57 4.06
N GLU A 253 -34.98 -21.75 3.65
CA GLU A 253 -35.37 -22.64 2.56
C GLU A 253 -35.03 -22.00 1.22
N THR A 254 -33.95 -22.48 0.60
CA THR A 254 -33.64 -22.18 -0.79
C THR A 254 -34.46 -23.10 -1.68
N ASP A 255 -35.25 -22.52 -2.59
CA ASP A 255 -35.95 -23.28 -3.62
C ASP A 255 -34.90 -24.05 -4.43
N LYS A 256 -34.89 -25.38 -4.30
CA LYS A 256 -34.13 -26.23 -5.22
C LYS A 256 -34.80 -26.12 -6.59
N GLU A 257 -34.15 -25.43 -7.52
CA GLU A 257 -34.40 -25.65 -8.95
C GLU A 257 -34.10 -27.10 -9.33
#